data_AF-A0A800CM26-F1
#
_entry.id   AF-A0A800CM26-F1
#
_cell.length_a   1.000
_cell.length_b   1.000
_cell.length_c   1.000
_cell.angle_alpha   90.00
_cell.angle_beta   90.00
_cell.angle_gamma   90.00
#
_symmetry.space_group_name_H-M   'P 1'
#
loop_
_entity.id
_entity.type
_entity.pdbx_description
1 polymer ?
#
loop_
_entity_poly.entity_id
_entity_poly.type
_entity_poly.pdbx_seq_one_letter_code
_entity_poly.pdbx_strand_id
1 'polypeptide(L)'
;MDISTVLGIAAGVGCILIAILLSGDIFGFINIPSLMIVAGGTIAATLINYPLPKVLSVFGVLKNAFFTREHSPVELINLIVQLADKARREGLINLENSLQDVDEDFLKRGLQLVNVPGVGDVHLQNQHRLSILGL
;
A
#
# COMPACT_ATOMS: atom_id res chain seq x y z
N MET A 1 5.04 9.57 8.59
CA MET A 1 5.45 10.61 7.63
C MET A 1 6.95 10.69 7.70
N ASP A 2 7.59 10.19 6.66
CA ASP A 2 9.01 9.88 6.68
C ASP A 2 9.79 11.21 6.69
N ILE A 3 10.82 11.29 7.53
CA ILE A 3 11.61 12.53 7.69
C ILE A 3 12.23 12.98 6.36
N SER A 4 12.51 12.01 5.48
CA SER A 4 13.00 12.22 4.12
C SER A 4 11.99 12.94 3.23
N THR A 5 10.70 12.62 3.34
CA THR A 5 9.63 13.28 2.58
C THR A 5 9.47 14.74 3.02
N VAL A 6 9.54 14.99 4.34
CA VAL A 6 9.51 16.36 4.89
C VAL A 6 10.72 17.16 4.40
N LEU A 7 11.92 16.60 4.53
CA LEU A 7 13.17 17.26 4.16
C LEU A 7 13.22 17.54 2.65
N GLY A 8 12.78 16.59 1.82
CA GLY A 8 12.74 16.74 0.37
C GLY A 8 11.79 17.84 -0.09
N ILE A 9 10.58 17.89 0.49
CA ILE A 9 9.62 18.97 0.21
C ILE A 9 10.19 20.32 0.66
N ALA A 10 10.75 20.40 1.87
CA ALA A 10 11.32 21.63 2.40
C ALA A 10 12.51 22.14 1.57
N ALA A 11 13.42 21.24 1.16
CA ALA A 11 14.56 21.58 0.33
C ALA A 11 14.14 22.01 -1.09
N GLY A 12 13.17 21.30 -1.70
CA GLY A 12 12.65 21.65 -3.03
C GLY A 12 11.97 23.02 -3.04
N VAL A 13 11.08 23.28 -2.08
CA VAL A 13 10.44 24.60 -1.91
C VAL A 13 11.49 25.67 -1.59
N GLY A 14 12.46 25.38 -0.74
CA GLY A 14 13.56 26.28 -0.41
C GLY A 14 14.37 26.70 -1.63
N CYS A 15 14.76 25.76 -2.50
CA CYS A 15 15.47 26.06 -3.75
C CYS A 15 14.65 26.96 -4.69
N ILE A 16 13.35 26.68 -4.83
CA ILE A 16 12.44 27.50 -5.66
C ILE A 16 12.36 28.93 -5.11
N LEU A 17 12.17 29.07 -3.79
CA LEU A 17 12.09 30.38 -3.14
C LEU A 17 13.39 31.18 -3.27
N ILE A 18 14.55 30.54 -3.07
CA ILE A 18 15.85 31.19 -3.25
C ILE A 18 16.03 31.67 -4.70
N ALA A 19 15.66 30.85 -5.68
CA ALA A 19 15.74 31.22 -7.10
C ALA A 19 14.85 32.42 -7.46
N ILE A 20 13.64 32.49 -6.89
CA ILE A 20 12.72 33.61 -7.08
C ILE A 20 13.27 34.88 -6.41
N LEU A 21 13.82 34.77 -5.19
CA LEU A 21 14.41 35.90 -4.47
C LEU A 21 15.64 36.47 -5.20
N LEU A 22 16.48 35.63 -5.82
CA LEU A 22 17.58 36.10 -6.67
C LEU A 22 17.09 36.82 -7.93
N SER A 23 15.90 36.46 -8.46
CA SER A 23 15.34 37.09 -9.66
C SER A 23 14.73 38.48 -9.41
N GLY A 24 14.48 38.85 -8.15
CA GLY A 24 14.14 40.21 -7.74
C GLY A 24 12.67 40.63 -7.86
N ASP A 25 11.86 39.99 -8.72
CA ASP A 25 10.42 40.23 -8.81
C ASP A 25 9.59 38.95 -8.62
N ILE A 26 8.94 38.85 -7.46
CA ILE A 26 8.08 37.73 -7.07
C ILE A 26 6.74 37.79 -7.83
N PHE A 27 6.26 38.99 -8.17
CA PHE A 27 4.96 39.16 -8.84
C PHE A 27 5.00 38.72 -10.30
N GLY A 28 6.17 38.74 -10.94
CA GLY A 28 6.37 38.19 -12.29
C GLY A 28 6.16 36.67 -12.40
N PHE A 29 6.25 35.93 -11.29
CA PHE A 29 6.08 34.47 -11.28
C PHE A 29 4.62 34.03 -11.08
N ILE A 30 3.74 34.91 -10.59
CA ILE A 30 2.32 34.59 -10.38
C ILE A 30 1.50 35.10 -11.56
N ASN A 31 1.36 34.24 -12.59
CA ASN A 31 0.58 34.53 -13.78
C ASN A 31 -0.72 33.71 -13.79
N ILE A 32 -1.86 34.40 -13.64
CA ILE A 32 -3.20 33.79 -13.62
C ILE A 32 -3.49 32.98 -14.90
N PRO A 33 -3.27 33.51 -16.12
CA PRO A 33 -3.38 32.73 -17.35
C PRO A 33 -2.53 31.45 -17.38
N SER A 34 -1.25 31.53 -17.01
CA SER A 34 -0.36 30.36 -16.98
C SER A 34 -0.85 29.31 -16.00
N LEU A 35 -1.34 29.73 -14.84
CA LEU A 35 -1.90 28.83 -13.83
C LEU A 35 -3.19 28.15 -14.32
N MET A 36 -4.03 28.87 -15.07
CA MET A 36 -5.24 28.32 -15.68
C MET A 36 -4.93 27.28 -16.75
N ILE A 37 -3.89 27.50 -17.58
CA ILE A 37 -3.45 26.55 -18.61
C ILE A 37 -2.85 25.30 -17.97
N VAL A 38 -1.98 25.46 -16.98
CA VAL A 38 -1.34 24.32 -16.29
C VAL A 38 -2.37 23.55 -15.49
N ALA A 39 -3.15 24.19 -14.62
CA ALA A 39 -4.14 23.50 -13.80
C ALA A 39 -5.26 22.89 -14.66
N GLY A 40 -5.83 23.68 -15.58
CA GLY A 40 -6.89 23.22 -16.47
C GLY A 40 -6.42 22.12 -17.42
N GLY A 41 -5.23 22.27 -18.01
CA GLY A 41 -4.62 21.28 -18.89
C GLY A 41 -4.29 19.98 -18.17
N THR A 42 -3.74 20.06 -16.95
CA THR A 42 -3.41 18.87 -16.16
C THR A 42 -4.67 18.10 -15.76
N ILE A 43 -5.74 18.80 -15.35
CA ILE A 43 -7.03 18.20 -15.00
C ILE A 43 -7.69 17.58 -16.24
N ALA A 44 -7.71 18.28 -17.37
CA ALA A 44 -8.25 17.75 -18.62
C ALA A 44 -7.48 16.51 -19.10
N ALA A 45 -6.15 16.54 -19.08
CA ALA A 45 -5.30 15.43 -19.49
C ALA A 45 -5.49 14.20 -18.58
N THR A 46 -5.65 14.40 -17.27
CA THR A 46 -5.91 13.30 -16.33
C THR A 46 -7.31 12.70 -16.51
N LEU A 47 -8.33 13.51 -16.79
CA LEU A 47 -9.68 13.03 -17.08
C LEU A 47 -9.77 12.26 -18.40
N ILE A 48 -8.93 12.59 -19.40
CA ILE A 48 -8.85 11.84 -20.66
C ILE A 48 -8.21 10.46 -20.44
N ASN A 49 -7.17 10.39 -19.61
CA ASN A 49 -6.40 9.15 -19.40
C ASN A 49 -7.02 8.20 -18.37
N TYR A 50 -7.76 8.71 -17.39
CA TYR A 50 -8.25 7.92 -16.27
C TYR A 50 -9.76 8.08 -16.06
N PRO A 51 -10.47 6.98 -15.72
CA PRO A 51 -11.88 7.06 -15.37
C PRO A 51 -12.07 7.93 -14.11
N LEU A 52 -13.08 8.80 -14.12
CA LEU A 52 -13.44 9.75 -13.05
C LEU A 52 -13.34 9.19 -11.62
N PRO A 53 -13.83 7.97 -11.31
CA PRO A 53 -13.73 7.40 -9.96
C PRO A 53 -12.29 7.24 -9.46
N LYS A 54 -11.32 7.02 -10.37
CA LYS A 54 -9.90 6.86 -10.04
C LYS A 54 -9.21 8.21 -9.79
N VAL A 55 -9.66 9.28 -10.45
CA VAL A 55 -9.15 10.64 -10.23
C VAL A 55 -9.58 11.15 -8.84
N LEU A 56 -10.82 10.87 -8.44
CA LEU A 56 -11.33 11.22 -7.10
C LEU A 56 -10.64 10.42 -5.98
N SER A 57 -10.20 9.18 -6.23
CA SER A 57 -9.51 8.38 -5.22
C SER A 57 -8.05 8.82 -4.98
N VAL A 58 -7.47 9.66 -5.84
CA VAL A 58 -6.12 10.24 -5.66
C VAL A 58 -6.02 11.01 -4.35
N PHE A 59 -7.07 11.71 -3.92
CA PHE A 59 -7.07 12.42 -2.63
C PHE A 59 -6.90 11.48 -1.43
N GLY A 60 -7.45 10.27 -1.50
CA GLY A 60 -7.26 9.24 -0.48
C GLY A 60 -5.84 8.67 -0.48
N VAL A 61 -5.26 8.44 -1.66
CA VAL A 61 -3.88 7.97 -1.81
C VAL A 61 -2.89 9.03 -1.34
N LEU A 62 -3.13 10.30 -1.67
CA LEU A 62 -2.31 11.41 -1.25
C LEU A 62 -2.29 11.51 0.28
N LYS A 63 -3.45 11.35 0.94
CA LYS A 63 -3.52 11.27 2.40
C LYS A 63 -2.68 10.12 2.94
N ASN A 64 -2.77 8.92 2.38
CA ASN A 64 -1.95 7.78 2.81
C ASN A 64 -0.44 8.00 2.56
N ALA A 65 -0.06 8.70 1.49
CA ALA A 65 1.34 9.01 1.20
C ALA A 65 1.93 10.00 2.21
N PHE A 66 1.13 10.93 2.74
CA PHE A 66 1.55 11.79 3.86
C PHE A 66 1.45 11.08 5.21
N PHE A 67 0.46 10.20 5.41
CA PHE A 67 0.24 9.42 6.62
C PHE A 67 0.76 7.97 6.49
N THR A 68 1.98 7.78 5.97
CA THR A 68 2.63 6.46 5.99
C THR A 68 2.61 5.92 7.43
N ARG A 69 1.88 4.81 7.63
CA ARG A 69 2.01 3.96 8.81
C ARG A 69 3.28 3.14 8.59
N GLU A 70 4.38 3.59 9.20
CA GLU A 70 5.59 2.78 9.26
C GLU A 70 5.31 1.62 10.22
N HIS A 71 5.01 0.43 9.70
CA HIS A 71 5.18 -0.80 10.47
C HIS A 71 6.66 -1.12 10.51
N SER A 72 7.25 -1.29 11.70
CA SER A 72 8.66 -1.62 11.76
C SER A 72 8.86 -3.02 11.15
N PRO A 73 9.82 -3.21 10.22
CA PRO A 73 10.07 -4.52 9.63
C PRO A 73 10.39 -5.58 10.67
N VAL A 74 11.00 -5.17 11.79
CA VAL A 74 11.37 -6.04 12.91
C VAL A 74 10.13 -6.55 13.65
N GLU A 75 9.14 -5.70 13.93
CA GLU A 75 7.88 -6.14 14.53
C GLU A 75 7.13 -7.08 13.60
N LEU A 76 7.13 -6.82 12.29
CA LEU A 76 6.47 -7.69 11.32
C LEU A 76 7.13 -9.08 11.27
N ILE A 77 8.46 -9.17 11.32
CA ILE A 77 9.19 -10.44 11.39
C ILE A 77 8.82 -11.19 12.66
N ASN A 78 8.83 -10.53 13.81
CA ASN A 78 8.46 -11.15 15.09
C ASN A 78 7.02 -11.66 15.08
N LEU A 79 6.08 -10.89 14.50
CA LEU A 79 4.69 -11.29 14.34
C LEU A 79 4.56 -12.54 13.48
N ILE A 80 5.26 -12.61 12.34
CA ILE A 80 5.25 -13.78 11.45
C ILE A 80 5.81 -15.02 12.16
N VAL A 81 6.90 -14.89 12.90
CA VAL A 81 7.51 -16.01 13.66
C VAL A 81 6.55 -16.51 14.75
N GLN A 82 5.92 -15.60 15.49
CA GLN A 82 4.93 -15.97 16.51
C GLN A 82 3.72 -16.70 15.91
N LEU A 83 3.21 -16.22 14.77
CA LEU A 83 2.12 -16.87 14.05
C LEU A 83 2.51 -18.27 13.55
N ALA A 84 3.75 -18.44 13.07
CA ALA A 84 4.26 -19.74 12.62
C ALA A 84 4.42 -20.74 13.79
N ASP A 85 4.93 -20.29 14.93
CA ASP A 85 5.04 -21.13 16.14
C ASP A 85 3.66 -21.55 16.66
N LYS A 86 2.69 -20.63 16.64
CA LYS A 86 1.31 -20.91 17.05
C LYS A 86 0.64 -21.91 16.11
N ALA A 87 0.78 -21.72 14.80
CA ALA A 87 0.28 -22.67 13.79
C ALA A 87 0.86 -24.08 13.98
N ARG A 88 2.14 -24.19 14.35
CA ARG A 88 2.81 -25.47 14.60
C ARG A 88 2.32 -26.18 15.87
N ARG A 89 2.02 -25.44 16.94
CA ARG A 89 1.63 -25.99 18.24
C ARG A 89 0.14 -26.27 18.35
N GLU A 90 -0.69 -25.36 17.84
CA GLU A 90 -2.13 -25.34 18.07
C GLU A 90 -2.95 -25.76 16.83
N GLY A 91 -2.29 -25.92 15.67
CA GLY A 91 -2.95 -26.23 14.39
C GLY A 91 -3.60 -24.99 13.73
N LEU A 92 -3.93 -25.12 12.44
CA LEU A 92 -4.41 -24.01 11.61
C LEU A 92 -5.76 -23.43 12.08
N ILE A 93 -6.63 -24.26 12.66
CA ILE A 93 -7.98 -23.87 13.13
C ILE A 93 -7.93 -22.84 14.26
N ASN A 94 -6.96 -22.90 15.16
CA ASN A 94 -6.84 -21.96 16.28
C ASN A 94 -6.18 -20.63 15.87
N LEU A 95 -5.57 -20.59 14.69
CA LEU A 95 -4.95 -19.38 14.14
C LEU A 95 -6.01 -18.35 13.72
N GLU A 96 -7.22 -18.80 13.39
CA GLU A 96 -8.35 -17.95 12.98
C GLU A 96 -8.77 -16.94 14.06
N ASN A 97 -8.73 -17.35 15.33
CA ASN A 97 -9.00 -16.47 16.47
C ASN A 97 -7.95 -15.36 16.60
N SER A 98 -6.72 -15.62 16.14
CA SER A 98 -5.62 -14.65 16.20
C SER A 98 -5.63 -13.68 15.00
N LEU A 99 -6.44 -13.94 13.97
CA LEU A 99 -6.58 -13.06 12.80
C LEU A 99 -7.31 -11.76 13.09
N GLN A 100 -8.06 -11.71 14.19
CA GLN A 100 -8.75 -10.49 14.61
C GLN A 100 -7.76 -9.47 15.20
N ASP A 101 -6.65 -9.94 15.75
CA ASP A 101 -5.63 -9.12 16.42
C ASP A 101 -4.49 -8.69 15.49
N VAL A 102 -4.49 -9.16 14.23
CA VAL A 102 -3.49 -8.75 13.23
C VAL A 102 -3.93 -7.44 12.59
N ASP A 103 -3.21 -6.36 12.89
CA ASP A 103 -3.44 -5.01 12.35
C ASP A 103 -3.16 -4.88 10.83
N GLU A 104 -2.38 -5.80 10.25
CA GLU A 104 -1.95 -5.76 8.85
C GLU A 104 -2.94 -6.51 7.92
N ASP A 105 -3.66 -5.74 7.10
CA ASP A 105 -4.64 -6.25 6.13
C ASP A 105 -4.05 -7.26 5.15
N PHE A 106 -2.76 -7.10 4.78
CA PHE A 106 -2.09 -8.04 3.88
C PHE A 106 -1.91 -9.42 4.55
N LEU A 107 -1.43 -9.43 5.79
CA LEU A 107 -1.16 -10.66 6.53
C LEU A 107 -2.46 -11.38 6.86
N LYS A 108 -3.51 -10.64 7.22
CA LYS A 108 -4.86 -11.15 7.45
C LYS A 108 -5.43 -11.85 6.22
N ARG A 109 -5.30 -11.24 5.03
CA ARG A 109 -5.71 -11.86 3.76
C ARG A 109 -4.89 -13.10 3.44
N GLY A 110 -3.57 -13.07 3.66
CA GLY A 110 -2.69 -14.22 3.44
C GLY A 110 -3.09 -15.42 4.31
N LEU A 111 -3.40 -15.20 5.57
CA LEU A 111 -3.83 -16.26 6.48
C LEU A 111 -5.24 -16.77 6.18
N GLN A 112 -6.16 -15.91 5.75
CA GLN A 112 -7.49 -16.31 5.27
C GLN A 112 -7.40 -17.25 4.06
N LEU A 113 -6.46 -17.03 3.14
CA LEU A 113 -6.24 -17.90 1.99
C LEU A 113 -5.74 -19.30 2.39
N VAL A 114 -4.90 -19.39 3.44
CA VAL A 114 -4.43 -20.68 3.97
C VAL A 114 -5.55 -21.45 4.67
N ASN A 115 -6.52 -20.75 5.25
CA ASN A 115 -7.67 -21.33 5.94
C ASN A 115 -8.80 -21.79 4.99
N VAL A 116 -8.67 -21.61 3.66
CA VAL A 116 -9.63 -22.14 2.69
C VAL A 116 -9.39 -23.64 2.50
N PRO A 117 -10.40 -24.50 2.73
CA PRO A 117 -10.27 -25.94 2.53
C PRO A 117 -9.98 -26.22 1.04
N GLY A 118 -8.81 -26.80 0.76
CA GLY A 118 -8.37 -27.08 -0.60
C GLY A 118 -6.85 -27.09 -0.81
N VAL A 119 -6.07 -26.40 0.04
CA VAL A 119 -4.60 -26.35 -0.14
C VAL A 119 -3.91 -27.67 0.27
N GLY A 120 -4.54 -28.47 1.15
CA GLY A 120 -4.08 -29.82 1.52
C GLY A 120 -4.84 -30.97 0.80
N ASP A 121 -6.06 -30.72 0.33
CA ASP A 121 -6.96 -31.79 -0.17
C ASP A 121 -6.58 -32.29 -1.57
N VAL A 122 -5.81 -31.52 -2.35
CA VAL A 122 -5.28 -31.97 -3.65
C VAL A 122 -4.36 -33.19 -3.48
N HIS A 123 -3.67 -33.33 -2.35
CA HIS A 123 -2.83 -34.50 -2.08
C HIS A 123 -3.64 -35.73 -1.67
N LEU A 124 -4.70 -35.56 -0.86
CA LEU A 124 -5.54 -36.66 -0.40
C LEU A 124 -6.47 -37.19 -1.49
N GLN A 125 -6.96 -36.32 -2.37
CA GLN A 125 -7.84 -36.72 -3.47
C GLN A 125 -7.07 -37.45 -4.60
N ASN A 126 -5.80 -37.12 -4.81
CA ASN A 126 -4.92 -37.86 -5.71
C ASN A 126 -4.47 -39.21 -5.12
N GLN A 127 -4.21 -39.31 -3.81
CA GLN A 127 -3.93 -40.61 -3.19
C GLN A 127 -5.13 -41.55 -3.18
N HIS A 128 -6.35 -41.03 -2.97
CA HIS A 128 -7.56 -41.84 -3.10
C HIS A 128 -7.81 -42.29 -4.55
N ARG A 129 -7.46 -41.49 -5.57
CA ARG A 129 -7.57 -41.93 -6.97
C ARG A 129 -6.55 -43.02 -7.33
N LEU A 130 -5.34 -42.98 -6.77
CA LEU A 130 -4.31 -43.98 -7.03
C LEU A 130 -4.61 -45.33 -6.36
N SER A 131 -5.18 -45.34 -5.16
CA SER A 131 -5.60 -46.58 -4.49
C SER A 131 -6.79 -47.28 -5.16
N ILE A 132 -7.65 -46.54 -5.86
CA ILE A 132 -8.75 -47.10 -6.67
C ILE A 132 -8.24 -47.62 -8.04
N LEU A 133 -7.07 -47.17 -8.49
CA LEU A 133 -6.47 -47.54 -9.79
C LEU A 133 -5.47 -48.71 -9.73
N GLY A 134 -5.18 -49.27 -8.55
CA GLY A 134 -4.43 -50.52 -8.43
C GLY A 134 -3.03 -50.49 -9.07
N LEU A 135 -2.27 -49.42 -8.85
CA LEU A 135 -0.83 -49.33 -9.12
C LEU A 135 -0.05 -49.12 -7.83
#